data_AF-R5P253-F1
#
_entry.id   AF-R5P253-F1
#
_cell.length_a   1.000
_cell.length_b   1.000
_cell.length_c   1.000
_cell.angle_alpha   90.00
_cell.angle_beta   90.00
_cell.angle_gamma   90.00
#
_symmetry.space_group_name_H-M   'P 1'
#
loop_
_entity.id
_entity.type
_entity.pdbx_description
1 polymer ?
#
loop_
_entity_poly.entity_id
_entity_poly.type
_entity_poly.pdbx_seq_one_letter_code
_entity_poly.pdbx_strand_id
1 'polypeptide(L)'
;MKKEERKRVTKRILAVLMAVLMVLPGNLDGILADDNNSTKAGLPSVTAYAAKEQLMNSFTPDSNGTAVNIGKLIFGKNSDGDAQEWYILGKDSGVSGDNTVIFASSPIIKSGQIFSYDTSDYTKTYNYEAGTGYGDSAGSIQVDVNHYGASELRSVHQDMVKSGNNTYFSETEQNLMNVTTVTTYDSKNNNNYTTSDKLYAPSTAGTTGAEKNITVGSNDDKKLNTATYWDYYSSNVWFWLRKPCYSSSVWYADTTYNHISIGGSYPSYPGYFGIRPASNLNLSDVLFASAAKSATSETAVSGIIASDTAMTLRLDGNSKNIGSVFYNDTSGNIKVSKGSAENVALVIQGNDGTNDWYYSKQITGSDTVTVKASDIMTELNLTSDIDLSVCKIWLQTTENNMAYAVPAEKINISYMTKEQLMNSFTPNSDGTAENIGKLIFGKNSDGDAQEWYILGKDNGVSGDNTVIFASSTIRTEHRFNYNTGDYIQTYSYEGGTGYGDGAGSIQVYVNHYGASELRSTLQDMVKSGNNTYFSETEQNLMNITTVITNDTMNGCNYTTSDKLYVPSSTSEGFTGKNIRVGSDDGKELFADTY
;
A
#
# COMPACT_ATOMS: atom_id res chain seq x y z
N MET A 1 13.34 -3.08 -54.91
CA MET A 1 12.40 -2.52 -53.92
C MET A 1 11.61 -3.67 -53.29
N LYS A 2 11.47 -3.68 -51.95
CA LYS A 2 10.69 -4.64 -51.12
C LYS A 2 11.33 -5.97 -50.67
N LYS A 3 12.39 -5.85 -49.84
CA LYS A 3 12.62 -6.77 -48.69
C LYS A 3 12.78 -6.01 -47.37
N GLU A 4 13.19 -4.73 -47.42
CA GLU A 4 13.28 -3.85 -46.25
C GLU A 4 11.95 -3.18 -45.82
N GLU A 5 10.97 -3.01 -46.71
CA GLU A 5 9.67 -2.43 -46.33
C GLU A 5 8.78 -3.39 -45.51
N ARG A 6 8.95 -4.73 -45.62
CA ARG A 6 8.21 -5.67 -44.76
C ARG A 6 8.67 -5.65 -43.31
N LYS A 7 9.95 -5.39 -43.03
CA LYS A 7 10.45 -5.25 -41.64
C LYS A 7 10.00 -3.95 -40.98
N ARG A 8 9.76 -2.87 -41.74
CA ARG A 8 9.22 -1.60 -41.21
C ARG A 8 7.71 -1.62 -40.98
N VAL A 9 6.95 -2.43 -41.73
CA VAL A 9 5.49 -2.55 -41.55
C VAL A 9 5.13 -3.51 -40.41
N THR A 10 5.89 -4.59 -40.18
CA THR A 10 5.64 -5.47 -39.01
C THR A 10 6.01 -4.82 -37.67
N LYS A 11 7.02 -3.93 -37.63
CA LYS A 11 7.35 -3.15 -36.42
C LYS A 11 6.33 -2.05 -36.08
N ARG A 12 5.54 -1.58 -37.06
CA ARG A 12 4.49 -0.57 -36.85
C ARG A 12 3.12 -1.18 -36.51
N ILE A 13 2.86 -2.43 -36.89
CA ILE A 13 1.62 -3.14 -36.52
C ILE A 13 1.71 -3.71 -35.09
N LEU A 14 2.90 -4.04 -34.59
CA LEU A 14 3.08 -4.47 -33.20
C LEU A 14 2.93 -3.32 -32.19
N ALA A 15 3.18 -2.07 -32.61
CA ALA A 15 3.00 -0.88 -31.77
C ALA A 15 1.54 -0.36 -31.74
N VAL A 16 0.66 -0.88 -32.61
CA VAL A 16 -0.74 -0.42 -32.73
C VAL A 16 -1.74 -1.41 -32.11
N LEU A 17 -1.30 -2.61 -31.71
CA LEU A 17 -2.15 -3.57 -30.99
C LEU A 17 -2.17 -3.42 -29.47
N MET A 18 -1.31 -2.57 -28.88
CA MET A 18 -1.29 -2.30 -27.43
C MET A 18 -2.18 -1.12 -26.99
N ALA A 19 -2.93 -0.50 -27.90
CA ALA A 19 -3.62 0.76 -27.63
C ALA A 19 -5.16 0.67 -27.54
N VAL A 20 -5.75 -0.51 -27.33
CA VAL A 20 -7.21 -0.64 -27.20
C VAL A 20 -7.57 -1.53 -26.00
N LEU A 21 -8.50 -1.01 -25.18
CA LEU A 21 -9.06 -1.52 -23.91
C LEU A 21 -8.21 -1.18 -22.66
N MET A 22 -8.63 -0.34 -21.70
CA MET A 22 -9.97 0.11 -21.30
C MET A 22 -9.93 1.56 -20.79
N VAL A 23 -10.93 2.35 -21.19
CA VAL A 23 -11.30 3.63 -20.57
C VAL A 23 -12.44 3.34 -19.62
N LEU A 24 -12.31 3.69 -18.34
CA LEU A 24 -13.45 3.98 -17.45
C LEU A 24 -13.08 5.14 -16.49
N PRO A 25 -14.09 5.91 -16.04
CA PRO A 25 -13.94 7.31 -15.62
C PRO A 25 -13.56 7.46 -14.15
N GLY A 26 -13.05 8.65 -13.83
CA GLY A 26 -12.33 8.95 -12.60
C GLY A 26 -13.14 9.01 -11.32
N ASN A 27 -12.39 9.01 -10.23
CA ASN A 27 -12.62 9.81 -9.03
C ASN A 27 -11.24 10.09 -8.40
N LEU A 28 -11.06 11.35 -7.99
CA LEU A 28 -9.90 11.82 -7.23
C LEU A 28 -9.90 11.14 -5.86
N ASP A 29 -8.82 10.41 -5.55
CA ASP A 29 -8.34 10.21 -4.18
C ASP A 29 -6.81 10.20 -4.21
N GLY A 30 -6.21 10.84 -3.20
CA GLY A 30 -4.85 11.34 -3.19
C GLY A 30 -3.74 10.33 -3.48
N ILE A 31 -2.75 10.78 -4.27
CA ILE A 31 -1.34 10.36 -4.33
C ILE A 31 -1.08 8.90 -3.91
N LEU A 32 -1.65 7.92 -4.63
CA LEU A 32 -1.18 6.53 -4.61
C LEU A 32 -1.50 5.74 -5.90
N ALA A 33 -1.97 6.38 -6.96
CA ALA A 33 -2.34 5.68 -8.20
C ALA A 33 -2.09 6.53 -9.44
N ASP A 34 -0.83 6.68 -9.84
CA ASP A 34 -0.52 6.98 -11.25
C ASP A 34 0.86 6.40 -11.60
N ASP A 35 0.84 5.19 -12.17
CA ASP A 35 1.92 4.64 -13.01
C ASP A 35 1.62 3.20 -13.49
N ASN A 36 0.38 2.72 -13.40
CA ASN A 36 0.03 1.33 -13.78
C ASN A 36 0.14 1.04 -15.29
N ASN A 37 0.57 2.01 -16.12
CA ASN A 37 0.88 1.81 -17.54
C ASN A 37 1.90 2.81 -18.13
N SER A 38 2.77 3.39 -17.29
CA SER A 38 3.70 4.44 -17.72
C SER A 38 4.91 3.84 -18.45
N THR A 39 5.12 4.19 -19.72
CA THR A 39 6.33 3.86 -20.50
C THR A 39 7.52 4.76 -20.13
N LYS A 40 7.47 5.43 -18.97
CA LYS A 40 8.53 6.33 -18.52
C LYS A 40 9.78 5.51 -18.23
N ALA A 41 10.86 5.84 -18.93
CA ALA A 41 12.15 5.17 -18.75
C ALA A 41 12.60 5.30 -17.28
N GLY A 42 13.14 4.20 -16.73
CA GLY A 42 13.66 4.15 -15.36
C GLY A 42 12.71 3.60 -14.30
N LEU A 43 11.44 3.32 -14.65
CA LEU A 43 10.55 2.54 -13.78
C LEU A 43 11.04 1.08 -13.70
N PRO A 44 11.02 0.46 -12.50
CA PRO A 44 11.32 -0.97 -12.37
C PRO A 44 10.39 -1.84 -13.22
N SER A 45 10.91 -2.95 -13.74
CA SER A 45 10.08 -3.93 -14.45
C SER A 45 9.03 -4.53 -13.51
N VAL A 46 7.86 -4.91 -14.07
CA VAL A 46 6.78 -5.52 -13.30
C VAL A 46 7.20 -6.84 -12.64
N THR A 47 8.18 -7.54 -13.21
CA THR A 47 8.75 -8.78 -12.66
C THR A 47 9.70 -8.55 -11.49
N ALA A 48 10.20 -7.33 -11.29
CA ALA A 48 11.05 -6.96 -10.17
C ALA A 48 10.32 -6.11 -9.11
N TYR A 49 9.29 -5.37 -9.50
CA TYR A 49 8.39 -4.64 -8.60
C TYR A 49 6.97 -4.69 -9.15
N ALA A 50 6.02 -5.18 -8.35
CA ALA A 50 4.62 -5.23 -8.73
C ALA A 50 3.75 -4.58 -7.66
N ALA A 51 3.02 -3.53 -8.04
CA ALA A 51 1.94 -3.00 -7.21
C ALA A 51 0.82 -4.04 -7.03
N LYS A 52 -0.02 -3.88 -6.00
CA LYS A 52 -1.15 -4.77 -5.71
C LYS A 52 -2.00 -5.09 -6.95
N GLU A 53 -2.35 -4.08 -7.75
CA GLU A 53 -3.15 -4.27 -8.97
C GLU A 53 -2.41 -5.11 -10.03
N GLN A 54 -1.10 -4.93 -10.15
CA GLN A 54 -0.28 -5.69 -11.10
C GLN A 54 -0.14 -7.16 -10.69
N LEU A 55 -0.10 -7.46 -9.38
CA LEU A 55 -0.16 -8.85 -8.89
C LEU A 55 -1.44 -9.56 -9.37
N MET A 56 -2.55 -8.83 -9.46
CA MET A 56 -3.85 -9.36 -9.89
C MET A 56 -3.99 -9.50 -11.41
N ASN A 57 -3.30 -8.67 -12.19
CA ASN A 57 -3.59 -8.55 -13.62
C ASN A 57 -2.42 -8.92 -14.54
N SER A 58 -1.18 -8.55 -14.17
CA SER A 58 -0.03 -8.54 -15.09
C SER A 58 0.61 -9.92 -15.34
N PHE A 59 0.30 -10.92 -14.52
CA PHE A 59 0.89 -12.26 -14.56
C PHE A 59 -0.10 -13.36 -14.98
N THR A 60 -1.30 -12.98 -15.41
CA THR A 60 -2.36 -13.94 -15.77
C THR A 60 -1.95 -14.76 -17.01
N PRO A 61 -1.95 -16.09 -16.94
CA PRO A 61 -1.73 -16.93 -18.12
C PRO A 61 -2.84 -16.76 -19.16
N ASP A 62 -2.44 -16.85 -20.44
CA ASP A 62 -3.35 -16.86 -21.58
C ASP A 62 -4.03 -18.23 -21.75
N SER A 63 -4.86 -18.36 -22.78
CA SER A 63 -5.57 -19.60 -23.09
C SER A 63 -4.66 -20.80 -23.40
N ASN A 64 -3.40 -20.55 -23.76
CA ASN A 64 -2.39 -21.57 -24.06
C ASN A 64 -1.57 -21.98 -22.83
N GLY A 65 -1.83 -21.33 -21.69
CA GLY A 65 -1.12 -21.53 -20.44
C GLY A 65 0.27 -20.88 -20.41
N THR A 66 0.47 -19.81 -21.17
CA THR A 66 1.70 -19.00 -21.18
C THR A 66 1.40 -17.58 -20.70
N ALA A 67 2.38 -16.84 -20.21
CA ALA A 67 2.18 -15.46 -19.77
C ALA A 67 3.19 -14.51 -20.42
N VAL A 68 2.78 -13.26 -20.63
CA VAL A 68 3.68 -12.20 -21.11
C VAL A 68 4.75 -11.91 -20.05
N ASN A 69 4.35 -11.88 -18.78
CA ASN A 69 5.24 -11.73 -17.63
C ASN A 69 5.13 -12.96 -16.75
N ILE A 70 6.27 -13.49 -16.30
CA ILE A 70 6.34 -14.58 -15.33
C ILE A 70 6.93 -13.99 -14.05
N GLY A 71 6.09 -13.86 -13.02
CA GLY A 71 6.48 -13.35 -11.71
C GLY A 71 6.51 -14.45 -10.67
N LYS A 72 7.43 -14.34 -9.72
CA LYS A 72 7.52 -15.24 -8.57
C LYS A 72 7.46 -14.49 -7.25
N LEU A 73 6.95 -15.15 -6.21
CA LEU A 73 6.97 -14.71 -4.83
C LEU A 73 7.71 -15.71 -3.95
N ILE A 74 8.43 -15.20 -2.95
CA ILE A 74 8.86 -15.98 -1.80
C ILE A 74 7.71 -15.99 -0.79
N PHE A 75 7.23 -17.17 -0.41
CA PHE A 75 6.14 -17.34 0.54
C PHE A 75 6.21 -18.72 1.23
N GLY A 76 6.36 -18.75 2.55
CA GLY A 76 6.56 -19.99 3.30
C GLY A 76 7.91 -20.68 3.03
N LYS A 77 8.01 -21.93 3.48
CA LYS A 77 9.20 -22.78 3.42
C LYS A 77 8.90 -24.16 2.86
N ASN A 78 9.91 -24.79 2.26
CA ASN A 78 9.87 -26.19 1.86
C ASN A 78 10.27 -27.12 3.02
N SER A 79 10.21 -28.43 2.79
CA SER A 79 10.53 -29.48 3.79
C SER A 79 11.96 -29.44 4.30
N ASP A 80 12.87 -28.77 3.57
CA ASP A 80 14.28 -28.63 3.96
C ASP A 80 14.50 -27.36 4.81
N GLY A 81 13.46 -26.54 4.98
CA GLY A 81 13.51 -25.28 5.72
C GLY A 81 13.89 -24.06 4.88
N ASP A 82 14.12 -24.24 3.57
CA ASP A 82 14.44 -23.16 2.65
C ASP A 82 13.18 -22.40 2.23
N ALA A 83 13.35 -21.13 1.86
CA ALA A 83 12.28 -20.29 1.33
C ALA A 83 11.63 -20.90 0.08
N GLN A 84 10.30 -20.94 0.04
CA GLN A 84 9.54 -21.50 -1.09
C GLN A 84 9.15 -20.41 -2.09
N GLU A 85 9.49 -20.63 -3.36
CA GLU A 85 9.08 -19.77 -4.47
C GLU A 85 7.74 -20.21 -5.08
N TRP A 86 6.91 -19.25 -5.48
CA TRP A 86 5.59 -19.47 -6.08
C TRP A 86 5.39 -18.59 -7.32
N TYR A 87 4.84 -19.15 -8.39
CA TYR A 87 4.38 -18.38 -9.54
C TYR A 87 3.12 -17.58 -9.18
N ILE A 88 3.07 -16.33 -9.62
CA ILE A 88 1.90 -15.44 -9.51
C ILE A 88 1.05 -15.62 -10.76
N LEU A 89 -0.25 -15.83 -10.60
CA LEU A 89 -1.16 -16.22 -11.70
C LEU A 89 -2.34 -15.28 -11.89
N GLY A 90 -2.36 -14.15 -11.17
CA GLY A 90 -3.41 -13.15 -11.26
C GLY A 90 -4.68 -13.51 -10.49
N LYS A 91 -5.70 -12.66 -10.68
CA LYS A 91 -6.95 -12.66 -9.92
C LYS A 91 -7.75 -13.94 -10.11
N ASP A 92 -8.27 -14.47 -9.00
CA ASP A 92 -9.32 -15.48 -9.00
C ASP A 92 -10.69 -14.82 -8.98
N SER A 93 -11.52 -15.14 -9.96
CA SER A 93 -12.88 -14.58 -10.08
C SER A 93 -13.89 -15.22 -9.14
N GLY A 94 -13.60 -16.43 -8.63
CA GLY A 94 -14.46 -17.12 -7.66
C GLY A 94 -14.13 -16.78 -6.20
N VAL A 95 -13.10 -15.97 -5.94
CA VAL A 95 -12.74 -15.46 -4.61
C VAL A 95 -12.99 -13.96 -4.58
N SER A 96 -13.69 -13.47 -3.55
CA SER A 96 -14.04 -12.06 -3.42
C SER A 96 -12.83 -11.19 -3.02
N GLY A 97 -12.97 -9.88 -3.22
CA GLY A 97 -11.94 -8.90 -2.83
C GLY A 97 -10.70 -8.88 -3.72
N ASP A 98 -9.64 -8.25 -3.20
CA ASP A 98 -8.32 -8.20 -3.83
C ASP A 98 -7.58 -9.50 -3.53
N ASN A 99 -7.27 -10.26 -4.58
CA ASN A 99 -6.67 -11.58 -4.43
C ASN A 99 -5.82 -11.99 -5.63
N THR A 100 -4.92 -12.94 -5.44
CA THR A 100 -4.18 -13.58 -6.53
C THR A 100 -4.02 -15.08 -6.28
N VAL A 101 -4.11 -15.88 -7.34
CA VAL A 101 -3.73 -17.29 -7.31
C VAL A 101 -2.20 -17.37 -7.34
N ILE A 102 -1.66 -18.29 -6.54
CA ILE A 102 -0.25 -18.67 -6.58
C ILE A 102 -0.09 -20.17 -6.76
N PHE A 103 0.96 -20.59 -7.47
CA PHE A 103 1.30 -22.01 -7.65
C PHE A 103 2.75 -22.26 -7.29
N ALA A 104 3.01 -23.28 -6.46
CA ALA A 104 4.35 -23.56 -5.99
C ALA A 104 5.28 -23.85 -7.19
N SER A 105 6.43 -23.18 -7.26
CA SER A 105 7.37 -23.33 -8.38
C SER A 105 8.15 -24.65 -8.31
N SER A 106 8.25 -25.22 -7.11
CA SER A 106 8.82 -26.53 -6.81
C SER A 106 7.92 -27.26 -5.80
N PRO A 107 8.04 -28.59 -5.65
CA PRO A 107 7.39 -29.31 -4.56
C PRO A 107 7.85 -28.77 -3.19
N ILE A 108 6.90 -28.51 -2.29
CA ILE A 108 7.15 -28.14 -0.89
C ILE A 108 7.68 -29.35 -0.14
N ILE A 109 7.10 -30.53 -0.38
CA ILE A 109 7.63 -31.82 0.07
C ILE A 109 8.10 -32.58 -1.16
N LYS A 110 9.34 -33.08 -1.14
CA LYS A 110 10.02 -33.56 -2.36
C LYS A 110 9.71 -35.01 -2.77
N SER A 111 9.31 -35.89 -1.85
CA SER A 111 9.02 -37.30 -2.19
C SER A 111 8.24 -38.04 -1.10
N GLY A 112 7.87 -39.29 -1.40
CA GLY A 112 7.30 -40.23 -0.43
C GLY A 112 5.81 -40.02 -0.12
N GLN A 113 5.12 -39.21 -0.91
CA GLN A 113 3.73 -38.82 -0.66
C GLN A 113 2.78 -39.71 -1.44
N ILE A 114 1.83 -40.33 -0.73
CA ILE A 114 0.75 -41.10 -1.36
C ILE A 114 -0.42 -40.18 -1.67
N PHE A 115 -1.24 -40.58 -2.64
CA PHE A 115 -2.57 -39.98 -2.78
C PHE A 115 -3.48 -40.53 -1.68
N SER A 116 -3.56 -41.87 -1.59
CA SER A 116 -4.33 -42.57 -0.58
C SER A 116 -3.83 -43.99 -0.28
N TYR A 117 -4.07 -44.49 0.94
CA TYR A 117 -3.82 -45.90 1.24
C TYR A 117 -4.74 -46.83 0.43
N ASP A 118 -4.21 -47.96 0.02
CA ASP A 118 -5.00 -49.04 -0.58
C ASP A 118 -5.93 -49.67 0.45
N THR A 119 -7.13 -49.99 0.01
CA THR A 119 -8.11 -50.80 0.75
C THR A 119 -8.44 -52.04 -0.07
N SER A 120 -8.93 -53.11 0.59
CA SER A 120 -9.20 -54.40 -0.06
C SER A 120 -10.20 -54.33 -1.22
N ASP A 121 -11.07 -53.32 -1.22
CA ASP A 121 -12.09 -53.07 -2.23
C ASP A 121 -11.87 -51.75 -3.00
N TYR A 122 -10.74 -51.08 -2.78
CA TYR A 122 -10.39 -49.78 -3.35
C TYR A 122 -11.42 -48.67 -3.07
N THR A 123 -12.15 -48.77 -1.95
CA THR A 123 -13.11 -47.74 -1.49
C THR A 123 -12.74 -47.14 -0.14
N LYS A 124 -13.36 -45.99 0.17
CA LYS A 124 -13.24 -45.26 1.43
C LYS A 124 -14.55 -44.60 1.82
N THR A 125 -14.75 -44.38 3.12
CA THR A 125 -15.84 -43.51 3.62
C THR A 125 -15.40 -42.05 3.55
N TYR A 126 -16.17 -41.21 2.85
CA TYR A 126 -16.03 -39.76 2.89
C TYR A 126 -17.18 -39.14 3.69
N ASN A 127 -16.83 -38.32 4.68
CA ASN A 127 -17.79 -37.51 5.42
C ASN A 127 -17.87 -36.13 4.75
N TYR A 128 -19.04 -35.81 4.20
CA TYR A 128 -19.27 -34.58 3.46
C TYR A 128 -20.12 -33.60 4.26
N GLU A 129 -19.88 -32.31 4.06
CA GLU A 129 -20.69 -31.24 4.63
C GLU A 129 -21.89 -30.94 3.70
N ALA A 130 -22.94 -30.36 4.28
CA ALA A 130 -24.11 -29.93 3.52
C ALA A 130 -23.73 -28.98 2.38
N GLY A 131 -24.34 -29.14 1.21
CA GLY A 131 -24.13 -28.25 0.06
C GLY A 131 -22.82 -28.47 -0.71
N THR A 132 -22.03 -29.50 -0.38
CA THR A 132 -20.76 -29.82 -1.07
C THR A 132 -20.94 -30.65 -2.34
N GLY A 133 -22.17 -30.79 -2.84
CA GLY A 133 -22.52 -31.56 -4.04
C GLY A 133 -23.16 -32.93 -3.77
N TYR A 134 -22.94 -33.55 -2.60
CA TYR A 134 -23.54 -34.85 -2.26
C TYR A 134 -24.92 -34.79 -1.61
N GLY A 135 -25.33 -33.62 -1.12
CA GLY A 135 -26.68 -33.40 -0.58
C GLY A 135 -26.77 -32.15 0.29
N ASP A 136 -28.00 -31.79 0.64
CA ASP A 136 -28.32 -30.58 1.42
C ASP A 136 -28.10 -30.74 2.94
N SER A 137 -27.65 -31.91 3.38
CA SER A 137 -27.36 -32.22 4.78
C SER A 137 -26.06 -32.99 4.88
N ALA A 138 -25.28 -32.75 5.95
CA ALA A 138 -24.04 -33.48 6.18
C ALA A 138 -24.30 -34.98 6.30
N GLY A 139 -23.37 -35.78 5.79
CA GLY A 139 -23.53 -37.23 5.74
C GLY A 139 -22.22 -37.95 5.44
N SER A 140 -22.33 -39.25 5.16
CA SER A 140 -21.20 -40.09 4.80
C SER A 140 -21.55 -40.95 3.60
N ILE A 141 -20.61 -41.12 2.67
CA ILE A 141 -20.80 -41.92 1.45
C ILE A 141 -19.54 -42.75 1.19
N GLN A 142 -19.70 -43.89 0.52
CA GLN A 142 -18.55 -44.64 -0.02
C GLN A 142 -18.06 -43.98 -1.31
N VAL A 143 -16.76 -43.77 -1.41
CA VAL A 143 -16.06 -43.19 -2.56
C VAL A 143 -14.88 -44.07 -2.94
N ASP A 144 -14.32 -43.90 -4.14
CA ASP A 144 -13.11 -44.62 -4.52
C ASP A 144 -11.86 -44.00 -3.86
N VAL A 145 -10.78 -44.77 -3.71
CA VAL A 145 -9.51 -44.29 -3.11
C VAL A 145 -8.86 -43.13 -3.88
N ASN A 146 -9.30 -42.79 -5.09
CA ASN A 146 -8.87 -41.62 -5.85
C ASN A 146 -9.68 -40.34 -5.53
N HIS A 147 -10.59 -40.39 -4.57
CA HIS A 147 -11.41 -39.25 -4.16
C HIS A 147 -10.59 -38.23 -3.34
N TYR A 148 -10.25 -37.09 -3.95
CA TYR A 148 -9.46 -36.02 -3.34
C TYR A 148 -9.97 -35.57 -1.96
N GLY A 149 -11.28 -35.41 -1.78
CA GLY A 149 -11.87 -35.01 -0.50
C GLY A 149 -11.56 -35.95 0.68
N ALA A 150 -11.33 -37.24 0.39
CA ALA A 150 -11.06 -38.30 1.37
C ALA A 150 -9.59 -38.75 1.36
N SER A 151 -8.74 -38.01 0.65
CA SER A 151 -7.35 -38.37 0.40
C SER A 151 -6.40 -37.87 1.49
N GLU A 152 -5.33 -38.61 1.67
CA GLU A 152 -4.21 -38.35 2.57
C GLU A 152 -3.42 -37.15 2.05
N LEU A 153 -3.36 -37.00 0.72
CA LEU A 153 -2.86 -35.80 0.06
C LEU A 153 -3.56 -34.53 0.57
N ARG A 154 -4.90 -34.52 0.61
CA ARG A 154 -5.66 -33.39 1.15
C ARG A 154 -5.42 -33.19 2.63
N SER A 155 -5.33 -34.27 3.41
CA SER A 155 -5.00 -34.18 4.85
C SER A 155 -3.62 -33.53 5.08
N VAL A 156 -2.63 -33.82 4.24
CA VAL A 156 -1.31 -33.17 4.30
C VAL A 156 -1.44 -31.67 3.99
N HIS A 157 -2.14 -31.29 2.93
CA HIS A 157 -2.39 -29.86 2.63
C HIS A 157 -3.04 -29.12 3.80
N GLN A 158 -4.04 -29.73 4.45
CA GLN A 158 -4.72 -29.16 5.60
C GLN A 158 -3.80 -29.01 6.81
N ASP A 159 -2.96 -30.03 7.08
CA ASP A 159 -2.03 -29.99 8.20
C ASP A 159 -0.96 -28.90 8.03
N MET A 160 -0.46 -28.68 6.81
CA MET A 160 0.56 -27.68 6.50
C MET A 160 0.16 -26.24 6.83
N VAL A 161 -1.15 -25.94 6.85
CA VAL A 161 -1.73 -24.62 7.12
C VAL A 161 -2.70 -24.65 8.31
N LYS A 162 -2.57 -25.68 9.15
CA LYS A 162 -3.35 -25.81 10.37
C LYS A 162 -2.85 -24.82 11.40
N SER A 163 -3.78 -24.15 12.07
CA SER A 163 -3.45 -23.26 13.19
C SER A 163 -2.56 -23.97 14.21
N GLY A 164 -1.44 -23.34 14.56
CA GLY A 164 -0.41 -23.87 15.44
C GLY A 164 0.69 -24.70 14.76
N ASN A 165 0.52 -25.07 13.48
CA ASN A 165 1.59 -25.69 12.69
C ASN A 165 2.33 -24.61 11.88
N ASN A 166 3.47 -24.15 12.38
CA ASN A 166 4.29 -23.12 11.73
C ASN A 166 5.50 -23.69 10.97
N THR A 167 5.45 -24.98 10.61
CA THR A 167 6.58 -25.65 9.94
C THR A 167 6.82 -25.10 8.53
N TYR A 168 5.74 -24.88 7.78
CA TYR A 168 5.81 -24.47 6.37
C TYR A 168 5.40 -23.01 6.15
N PHE A 169 4.47 -22.50 6.94
CA PHE A 169 3.99 -21.12 6.85
C PHE A 169 3.86 -20.55 8.25
N SER A 170 4.30 -19.31 8.46
CA SER A 170 4.05 -18.58 9.71
C SER A 170 2.55 -18.31 9.89
N GLU A 171 2.12 -17.97 11.10
CA GLU A 171 0.73 -17.60 11.36
C GLU A 171 0.27 -16.41 10.50
N THR A 172 1.15 -15.43 10.29
CA THR A 172 0.86 -14.28 9.42
C THR A 172 0.71 -14.70 7.96
N GLU A 173 1.59 -15.58 7.45
CA GLU A 173 1.45 -16.14 6.10
C GLU A 173 0.15 -16.92 5.96
N GLN A 174 -0.21 -17.76 6.93
CA GLN A 174 -1.47 -18.50 6.92
C GLN A 174 -2.69 -17.57 6.87
N ASN A 175 -2.65 -16.42 7.55
CA ASN A 175 -3.74 -15.44 7.54
C ASN A 175 -3.89 -14.70 6.21
N LEU A 176 -2.82 -14.63 5.40
CA LEU A 176 -2.88 -14.11 4.04
C LEU A 176 -3.47 -15.11 3.04
N MET A 177 -3.70 -16.37 3.40
CA MET A 177 -4.24 -17.37 2.49
C MET A 177 -5.77 -17.44 2.59
N ASN A 178 -6.44 -17.19 1.47
CA ASN A 178 -7.88 -17.38 1.35
C ASN A 178 -8.22 -18.88 1.31
N VAL A 179 -9.33 -19.24 1.95
CA VAL A 179 -9.96 -20.53 1.72
C VAL A 179 -10.51 -20.53 0.29
N THR A 180 -10.05 -21.46 -0.53
CA THR A 180 -10.46 -21.59 -1.93
C THR A 180 -11.29 -22.84 -2.11
N THR A 181 -12.49 -22.67 -2.66
CA THR A 181 -13.36 -23.79 -3.03
C THR A 181 -13.01 -24.27 -4.44
N VAL A 182 -12.73 -25.57 -4.58
CA VAL A 182 -12.47 -26.21 -5.86
C VAL A 182 -13.45 -27.36 -6.10
N THR A 183 -13.81 -27.58 -7.37
CA THR A 183 -14.74 -28.63 -7.78
C THR A 183 -14.00 -29.84 -8.33
N THR A 184 -14.28 -31.03 -7.80
CA THR A 184 -13.71 -32.30 -8.27
C THR A 184 -14.83 -33.27 -8.63
N TYR A 185 -14.56 -34.16 -9.59
CA TYR A 185 -15.50 -35.21 -9.97
C TYR A 185 -15.26 -36.47 -9.12
N ASP A 186 -16.33 -37.13 -8.71
CA ASP A 186 -16.29 -38.46 -8.11
C ASP A 186 -16.78 -39.49 -9.14
N SER A 187 -15.84 -40.34 -9.60
CA SER A 187 -16.10 -41.38 -10.59
C SER A 187 -17.04 -42.46 -10.08
N LYS A 188 -17.06 -42.74 -8.76
CA LYS A 188 -17.86 -43.81 -8.18
C LYS A 188 -19.34 -43.45 -8.14
N ASN A 189 -19.62 -42.25 -7.63
CA ASN A 189 -20.98 -41.76 -7.42
C ASN A 189 -21.48 -40.91 -8.60
N ASN A 190 -20.65 -40.72 -9.63
CA ASN A 190 -20.99 -39.98 -10.85
C ASN A 190 -21.51 -38.57 -10.53
N ASN A 191 -20.78 -37.85 -9.69
CA ASN A 191 -21.19 -36.56 -9.16
C ASN A 191 -20.02 -35.59 -9.01
N ASN A 192 -20.29 -34.29 -9.12
CA ASN A 192 -19.32 -33.26 -8.78
C ASN A 192 -19.47 -32.89 -7.30
N TYR A 193 -18.35 -32.67 -6.63
CA TYR A 193 -18.31 -32.21 -5.25
C TYR A 193 -17.27 -31.12 -5.06
N THR A 194 -17.42 -30.35 -3.99
CA THR A 194 -16.53 -29.24 -3.67
C THR A 194 -15.75 -29.49 -2.39
N THR A 195 -14.51 -29.05 -2.36
CA THR A 195 -13.66 -28.96 -1.15
C THR A 195 -13.14 -27.55 -1.00
N SER A 196 -13.10 -27.04 0.23
CA SER A 196 -12.69 -25.67 0.55
C SER A 196 -11.49 -25.71 1.48
N ASP A 197 -10.31 -25.30 1.01
CA ASP A 197 -9.05 -25.37 1.75
C ASP A 197 -8.13 -24.19 1.34
N LYS A 198 -7.14 -23.85 2.19
CA LYS A 198 -6.13 -22.80 1.86
C LYS A 198 -5.07 -23.29 0.86
N LEU A 199 -4.80 -24.59 0.85
CA LEU A 199 -3.94 -25.26 -0.12
C LEU A 199 -4.74 -26.33 -0.84
N TYR A 200 -4.51 -26.48 -2.14
CA TYR A 200 -5.13 -27.54 -2.91
C TYR A 200 -4.22 -28.07 -4.02
N ALA A 201 -4.40 -29.34 -4.38
CA ALA A 201 -3.71 -29.92 -5.52
C ALA A 201 -4.25 -29.35 -6.85
N PRO A 202 -3.39 -29.11 -7.85
CA PRO A 202 -3.82 -28.71 -9.18
C PRO A 202 -4.67 -29.81 -9.85
N SER A 203 -5.45 -29.42 -10.85
CA SER A 203 -6.22 -30.31 -11.72
C SER A 203 -5.62 -30.33 -13.12
N THR A 204 -6.32 -30.98 -14.05
CA THR A 204 -6.00 -30.91 -15.47
C THR A 204 -7.27 -30.90 -16.31
N ALA A 205 -7.28 -30.09 -17.38
CA ALA A 205 -8.39 -30.08 -18.33
C ALA A 205 -8.39 -31.33 -19.23
N GLY A 206 -7.23 -31.91 -19.48
CA GLY A 206 -7.07 -33.06 -20.36
C GLY A 206 -7.62 -34.35 -19.77
N THR A 207 -7.95 -35.28 -20.66
CA THR A 207 -8.32 -36.67 -20.35
C THR A 207 -7.39 -37.66 -21.03
N THR A 208 -6.29 -37.16 -21.62
CA THR A 208 -5.30 -37.96 -22.36
C THR A 208 -3.90 -37.71 -21.79
N GLY A 209 -3.04 -38.73 -21.82
CA GLY A 209 -1.65 -38.63 -21.35
C GLY A 209 -0.75 -37.73 -22.21
N ALA A 210 -1.30 -37.06 -23.22
CA ALA A 210 -0.60 -36.05 -24.03
C ALA A 210 -0.89 -34.61 -23.54
N GLU A 211 -1.68 -34.46 -22.47
CA GLU A 211 -2.01 -33.14 -21.92
C GLU A 211 -0.76 -32.43 -21.38
N LYS A 212 -0.76 -31.12 -21.62
CA LYS A 212 0.36 -30.22 -21.34
C LYS A 212 0.00 -29.05 -20.42
N ASN A 213 -1.21 -29.05 -19.86
CA ASN A 213 -1.64 -28.00 -18.95
C ASN A 213 -2.25 -28.60 -17.70
N ILE A 214 -1.76 -28.13 -16.56
CA ILE A 214 -2.50 -28.21 -15.32
C ILE A 214 -3.39 -26.97 -15.20
N THR A 215 -4.43 -27.09 -14.39
CA THR A 215 -5.36 -26.01 -14.08
C THR A 215 -5.40 -25.74 -12.59
N VAL A 216 -5.46 -24.46 -12.24
CA VAL A 216 -5.61 -23.96 -10.86
C VAL A 216 -6.59 -22.77 -10.84
N GLY A 217 -6.88 -22.26 -9.65
CA GLY A 217 -7.96 -21.30 -9.41
C GLY A 217 -9.26 -22.02 -9.04
N SER A 218 -10.16 -21.31 -8.35
CA SER A 218 -11.45 -21.85 -7.91
C SER A 218 -12.27 -22.47 -9.05
N ASN A 219 -12.15 -21.89 -10.25
CA ASN A 219 -12.84 -22.30 -11.46
C ASN A 219 -11.97 -23.13 -12.43
N ASP A 220 -10.77 -23.57 -12.01
CA ASP A 220 -9.79 -24.23 -12.90
C ASP A 220 -9.46 -23.41 -14.18
N ASP A 221 -9.56 -22.09 -14.11
CA ASP A 221 -9.45 -21.19 -15.26
C ASP A 221 -8.01 -20.79 -15.58
N LYS A 222 -7.09 -20.92 -14.61
CA LYS A 222 -5.66 -20.64 -14.81
C LYS A 222 -4.97 -21.88 -15.38
N LYS A 223 -4.76 -21.89 -16.69
CA LYS A 223 -4.00 -22.95 -17.38
C LYS A 223 -2.51 -22.67 -17.24
N LEU A 224 -1.74 -23.68 -16.85
CA LEU A 224 -0.29 -23.57 -16.70
C LEU A 224 0.39 -24.57 -17.62
N ASN A 225 1.07 -24.05 -18.63
CA ASN A 225 1.81 -24.87 -19.58
C ASN A 225 3.06 -25.43 -18.94
N THR A 226 3.22 -26.73 -19.13
CA THR A 226 4.43 -27.51 -18.90
C THR A 226 5.74 -26.76 -19.16
N ALA A 227 5.89 -26.23 -20.37
CA ALA A 227 7.14 -25.68 -20.86
C ALA A 227 7.49 -24.33 -20.21
N THR A 228 6.53 -23.72 -19.50
CA THR A 228 6.66 -22.40 -18.89
C THR A 228 6.77 -22.50 -17.37
N TYR A 229 5.98 -23.36 -16.74
CA TYR A 229 5.86 -23.43 -15.28
C TYR A 229 6.52 -24.67 -14.66
N TRP A 230 7.15 -25.54 -15.46
CA TRP A 230 8.00 -26.63 -14.98
C TRP A 230 9.46 -26.34 -15.29
N ASP A 231 10.24 -26.16 -14.22
CA ASP A 231 11.68 -26.13 -14.33
C ASP A 231 12.20 -27.55 -14.56
N TYR A 232 12.68 -27.78 -15.78
CA TYR A 232 13.07 -29.08 -16.34
C TYR A 232 14.25 -29.73 -15.61
N TYR A 233 15.06 -28.95 -14.88
CA TYR A 233 16.34 -29.42 -14.35
C TYR A 233 16.40 -29.60 -12.83
N SER A 234 15.43 -29.08 -12.08
CA SER A 234 15.59 -28.89 -10.63
C SER A 234 14.84 -29.87 -9.73
N SER A 235 13.90 -30.68 -10.26
CA SER A 235 13.02 -31.46 -9.38
C SER A 235 12.99 -32.99 -9.58
N ASN A 236 12.98 -33.58 -10.79
CA ASN A 236 12.77 -35.05 -10.95
C ASN A 236 11.65 -35.60 -10.02
N VAL A 237 10.59 -34.83 -9.81
CA VAL A 237 9.53 -35.12 -8.83
C VAL A 237 8.22 -35.25 -9.56
N TRP A 238 7.46 -36.29 -9.22
CA TRP A 238 6.07 -36.43 -9.62
C TRP A 238 5.19 -35.75 -8.60
N PHE A 239 4.07 -35.16 -9.00
CA PHE A 239 3.10 -34.66 -8.02
C PHE A 239 1.68 -34.99 -8.44
N TRP A 240 0.87 -35.30 -7.44
CA TRP A 240 -0.50 -35.72 -7.62
C TRP A 240 -1.37 -34.57 -8.10
N LEU A 241 -2.29 -34.87 -9.02
CA LEU A 241 -3.39 -33.98 -9.39
C LEU A 241 -4.65 -34.44 -8.67
N ARG A 242 -5.56 -33.53 -8.37
CA ARG A 242 -6.84 -33.88 -7.70
C ARG A 242 -7.88 -34.56 -8.61
N LYS A 243 -7.56 -34.76 -9.89
CA LYS A 243 -8.49 -35.32 -10.87
C LYS A 243 -8.42 -36.86 -10.86
N PRO A 244 -9.55 -37.56 -10.67
CA PRO A 244 -9.58 -39.02 -10.83
C PRO A 244 -9.40 -39.42 -12.30
N CYS A 245 -8.95 -40.65 -12.51
CA CYS A 245 -8.87 -41.30 -13.82
C CYS A 245 -9.76 -42.57 -13.83
N TYR A 246 -9.61 -43.43 -14.85
CA TYR A 246 -10.34 -44.70 -14.94
C TYR A 246 -10.15 -45.57 -13.70
N SER A 247 -11.23 -46.21 -13.23
CA SER A 247 -11.23 -47.04 -12.01
C SER A 247 -10.79 -46.25 -10.77
N SER A 248 -9.88 -46.81 -9.96
CA SER A 248 -9.41 -46.26 -8.69
C SER A 248 -8.09 -45.50 -8.83
N SER A 249 -7.72 -45.09 -10.04
CA SER A 249 -6.47 -44.37 -10.35
C SER A 249 -6.65 -42.86 -10.33
N VAL A 250 -5.53 -42.13 -10.22
CA VAL A 250 -5.48 -40.67 -10.19
C VAL A 250 -4.44 -40.14 -11.20
N TRP A 251 -4.66 -38.92 -11.69
CA TRP A 251 -3.71 -38.24 -12.55
C TRP A 251 -2.50 -37.70 -11.78
N TYR A 252 -1.35 -37.63 -12.45
CA TYR A 252 -0.18 -36.95 -11.91
C TYR A 252 0.61 -36.21 -12.98
N ALA A 253 1.40 -35.24 -12.56
CA ALA A 253 2.32 -34.52 -13.43
C ALA A 253 3.75 -35.04 -13.24
N ASP A 254 4.46 -35.25 -14.36
CA ASP A 254 5.85 -35.66 -14.38
C ASP A 254 6.75 -34.51 -14.85
N THR A 255 7.50 -33.92 -13.91
CA THR A 255 8.40 -32.79 -14.22
C THR A 255 9.65 -33.21 -15.01
N THR A 256 9.98 -34.50 -15.06
CA THR A 256 11.16 -35.02 -15.80
C THR A 256 10.92 -34.96 -17.31
N TYR A 257 9.70 -35.30 -17.73
CA TYR A 257 9.34 -35.43 -19.14
C TYR A 257 8.37 -34.35 -19.60
N ASN A 258 8.05 -33.38 -18.74
CA ASN A 258 7.22 -32.25 -19.08
C ASN A 258 5.87 -32.67 -19.71
N HIS A 259 5.22 -33.70 -19.16
CA HIS A 259 3.88 -34.14 -19.55
C HIS A 259 3.02 -34.55 -18.34
N ILE A 260 1.70 -34.59 -18.56
CA ILE A 260 0.74 -35.12 -17.60
C ILE A 260 0.47 -36.58 -17.96
N SER A 261 0.67 -37.48 -17.00
CA SER A 261 0.54 -38.92 -17.22
C SER A 261 -0.58 -39.53 -16.38
N ILE A 262 -1.09 -40.65 -16.89
CA ILE A 262 -2.00 -41.49 -16.13
C ILE A 262 -1.16 -42.32 -15.16
N GLY A 263 -1.53 -42.26 -13.88
CA GLY A 263 -1.14 -43.24 -12.89
C GLY A 263 -1.66 -44.61 -13.29
N GLY A 264 -0.83 -45.39 -13.99
CA GLY A 264 -0.77 -46.84 -13.73
C GLY A 264 -0.32 -47.14 -12.29
N SER A 265 0.04 -46.11 -11.53
CA SER A 265 0.36 -46.14 -10.11
C SER A 265 -0.92 -46.19 -9.27
N TYR A 266 -1.04 -47.22 -8.44
CA TYR A 266 -2.05 -47.29 -7.39
C TYR A 266 -1.91 -46.07 -6.46
N PRO A 267 -3.01 -45.48 -5.95
CA PRO A 267 -2.98 -44.32 -5.06
C PRO A 267 -2.04 -44.45 -3.84
N SER A 268 -1.72 -45.70 -3.47
CA SER A 268 -0.85 -46.10 -2.38
C SER A 268 0.65 -46.04 -2.69
N TYR A 269 1.05 -45.87 -3.95
CA TYR A 269 2.45 -45.89 -4.35
C TYR A 269 3.13 -44.54 -4.00
N PRO A 270 4.04 -44.50 -3.02
CA PRO A 270 4.64 -43.24 -2.57
C PRO A 270 5.74 -42.73 -3.53
N GLY A 271 6.45 -43.66 -4.18
CA GLY A 271 7.47 -43.39 -5.22
C GLY A 271 8.28 -42.10 -5.04
N TYR A 272 8.38 -41.35 -6.15
CA TYR A 272 8.96 -40.01 -6.21
C TYR A 272 7.89 -38.91 -6.12
N PHE A 273 6.76 -39.19 -5.47
CA PHE A 273 5.65 -38.25 -5.41
C PHE A 273 5.85 -37.22 -4.30
N GLY A 274 5.85 -35.94 -4.66
CA GLY A 274 5.90 -34.79 -3.76
C GLY A 274 4.58 -34.02 -3.66
N ILE A 275 4.59 -32.98 -2.82
CA ILE A 275 3.47 -32.04 -2.65
C ILE A 275 3.77 -30.74 -3.38
N ARG A 276 3.01 -30.42 -4.43
CA ARG A 276 3.15 -29.16 -5.18
C ARG A 276 1.77 -28.48 -5.35
N PRO A 277 1.36 -27.66 -4.37
CA PRO A 277 0.00 -27.13 -4.31
C PRO A 277 -0.14 -25.78 -5.01
N ALA A 278 -1.39 -25.37 -5.17
CA ALA A 278 -1.80 -23.99 -5.41
C ALA A 278 -2.48 -23.40 -4.17
N SER A 279 -2.52 -22.07 -4.11
CA SER A 279 -3.18 -21.28 -3.07
C SER A 279 -3.79 -20.02 -3.67
N ASN A 280 -4.60 -19.32 -2.90
CA ASN A 280 -5.08 -17.97 -3.19
C ASN A 280 -4.67 -17.03 -2.05
N LEU A 281 -4.01 -15.93 -2.37
CA LEU A 281 -3.62 -14.92 -1.39
C LEU A 281 -4.63 -13.77 -1.32
N ASN A 282 -4.98 -13.36 -0.11
CA ASN A 282 -5.65 -12.11 0.20
C ASN A 282 -4.64 -10.96 0.12
N LEU A 283 -4.93 -9.98 -0.73
CA LEU A 283 -4.05 -8.82 -0.97
C LEU A 283 -4.51 -7.55 -0.25
N SER A 284 -5.52 -7.62 0.62
CA SER A 284 -6.13 -6.42 1.25
C SER A 284 -5.09 -5.56 1.99
N ASP A 285 -4.18 -6.20 2.72
CA ASP A 285 -3.12 -5.52 3.49
C ASP A 285 -1.78 -5.42 2.73
N VAL A 286 -1.73 -5.91 1.49
CA VAL A 286 -0.52 -5.89 0.66
C VAL A 286 -0.42 -4.56 -0.09
N LEU A 287 0.69 -3.85 0.09
CA LEU A 287 0.97 -2.64 -0.68
C LEU A 287 1.52 -2.99 -2.07
N PHE A 288 2.56 -3.82 -2.10
CA PHE A 288 3.28 -4.23 -3.32
C PHE A 288 4.16 -5.46 -3.05
N ALA A 289 4.75 -6.01 -4.12
CA ALA A 289 5.84 -6.98 -4.05
C ALA A 289 7.09 -6.43 -4.73
N SER A 290 8.28 -6.80 -4.23
CA SER A 290 9.56 -6.35 -4.78
C SER A 290 10.66 -7.41 -4.65
N ALA A 291 11.57 -7.47 -5.62
CA ALA A 291 12.76 -8.33 -5.58
C ALA A 291 13.96 -7.65 -4.90
N ALA A 292 13.83 -6.37 -4.51
CA ALA A 292 14.89 -5.64 -3.83
C ALA A 292 15.21 -6.26 -2.45
N LYS A 293 16.51 -6.41 -2.17
CA LYS A 293 16.99 -6.94 -0.89
C LYS A 293 17.01 -5.86 0.18
N SER A 294 16.57 -6.23 1.40
CA SER A 294 16.73 -5.40 2.59
C SER A 294 18.14 -5.47 3.14
N ALA A 295 18.69 -4.33 3.56
CA ALA A 295 19.85 -4.31 4.45
C ALA A 295 19.47 -4.88 5.83
N THR A 296 20.40 -5.65 6.41
CA THR A 296 20.32 -6.20 7.78
C THR A 296 21.50 -5.76 8.64
N SER A 297 22.35 -4.88 8.11
CA SER A 297 23.49 -4.26 8.78
C SER A 297 23.65 -2.82 8.31
N GLU A 298 24.46 -2.03 9.04
CA GLU A 298 24.74 -0.63 8.68
C GLU A 298 25.46 -0.47 7.33
N THR A 299 26.12 -1.53 6.85
CA THR A 299 26.71 -1.55 5.51
C THR A 299 25.61 -1.63 4.48
N ALA A 300 25.60 -0.68 3.55
CA ALA A 300 24.64 -0.70 2.47
C ALA A 300 24.80 -1.96 1.61
N VAL A 301 23.69 -2.46 1.09
CA VAL A 301 23.66 -3.55 0.13
C VAL A 301 23.01 -3.02 -1.15
N SER A 302 23.63 -3.27 -2.29
CA SER A 302 23.17 -2.80 -3.57
C SER A 302 23.49 -3.83 -4.66
N GLY A 303 22.82 -3.74 -5.80
CA GLY A 303 23.12 -4.59 -6.95
C GLY A 303 22.04 -4.60 -8.00
N ILE A 304 22.32 -5.37 -9.06
CA ILE A 304 21.37 -5.68 -10.13
C ILE A 304 20.45 -6.82 -9.69
N ILE A 305 19.17 -6.70 -10.00
CA ILE A 305 18.17 -7.75 -9.81
C ILE A 305 18.20 -8.65 -11.04
N ALA A 306 18.53 -9.93 -10.84
CA ALA A 306 18.53 -10.89 -11.93
C ALA A 306 17.11 -11.15 -12.45
N SER A 307 16.99 -11.45 -13.74
CA SER A 307 15.76 -11.98 -14.32
C SER A 307 15.32 -13.21 -13.51
N ASP A 308 14.02 -13.31 -13.23
CA ASP A 308 13.38 -14.40 -12.46
C ASP A 308 13.63 -14.41 -10.94
N THR A 309 14.26 -13.36 -10.39
CA THR A 309 14.38 -13.20 -8.93
C THR A 309 12.99 -13.12 -8.31
N ALA A 310 12.69 -14.01 -7.36
CA ALA A 310 11.41 -13.99 -6.67
C ALA A 310 11.27 -12.74 -5.78
N MET A 311 10.09 -12.14 -5.82
CA MET A 311 9.74 -10.97 -5.03
C MET A 311 9.27 -11.36 -3.63
N THR A 312 9.36 -10.44 -2.67
CA THR A 312 8.73 -10.58 -1.34
C THR A 312 7.52 -9.63 -1.24
N LEU A 313 6.44 -10.07 -0.61
CA LEU A 313 5.28 -9.21 -0.34
C LEU A 313 5.62 -8.19 0.75
N ARG A 314 5.25 -6.92 0.54
CA ARG A 314 5.30 -5.86 1.54
C ARG A 314 3.88 -5.52 1.99
N LEU A 315 3.61 -5.76 3.25
CA LEU A 315 2.37 -5.38 3.92
C LEU A 315 2.41 -3.91 4.37
N ASP A 316 1.25 -3.34 4.67
CA ASP A 316 1.15 -2.02 5.29
C ASP A 316 1.86 -1.99 6.66
N GLY A 317 2.87 -1.13 6.77
CA GLY A 317 3.67 -0.94 7.98
C GLY A 317 3.28 0.24 8.86
N ASN A 318 2.19 0.96 8.57
CA ASN A 318 1.78 2.14 9.33
C ASN A 318 1.57 1.85 10.83
N SER A 319 1.10 0.66 11.20
CA SER A 319 0.93 0.22 12.58
C SER A 319 2.21 -0.24 13.28
N LYS A 320 3.34 -0.32 12.56
CA LYS A 320 4.61 -0.89 13.06
C LYS A 320 5.60 0.15 13.58
N ASN A 321 5.25 1.44 13.57
CA ASN A 321 6.12 2.55 13.97
C ASN A 321 7.51 2.48 13.31
N ILE A 322 7.54 2.28 11.98
CA ILE A 322 8.78 2.11 11.20
C ILE A 322 9.52 3.44 11.07
N GLY A 323 8.79 4.55 10.95
CA GLY A 323 9.32 5.89 10.74
C GLY A 323 8.77 6.53 9.47
N SER A 324 9.44 7.57 8.99
CA SER A 324 9.05 8.30 7.79
C SER A 324 10.23 8.45 6.83
N VAL A 325 9.90 8.44 5.54
CA VAL A 325 10.88 8.67 4.47
C VAL A 325 10.30 9.62 3.46
N PHE A 326 11.12 10.59 3.09
CA PHE A 326 10.76 11.66 2.18
C PHE A 326 11.82 11.82 1.12
N TYR A 327 11.43 12.07 -0.12
CA TYR A 327 12.39 12.29 -1.19
C TYR A 327 12.09 13.57 -1.98
N ASN A 328 13.15 14.15 -2.54
CA ASN A 328 13.07 15.30 -3.42
C ASN A 328 13.87 14.98 -4.69
N ASP A 329 13.16 14.80 -5.80
CA ASP A 329 13.72 14.45 -7.11
C ASP A 329 14.60 15.56 -7.70
N THR A 330 14.31 16.82 -7.40
CA THR A 330 15.08 17.98 -7.89
C THR A 330 16.47 18.07 -7.26
N SER A 331 16.57 17.85 -5.95
CA SER A 331 17.84 17.89 -5.20
C SER A 331 18.53 16.53 -5.10
N GLY A 332 17.86 15.45 -5.49
CA GLY A 332 18.36 14.08 -5.36
C GLY A 332 18.52 13.62 -3.90
N ASN A 333 17.84 14.25 -2.94
CA ASN A 333 17.96 13.91 -1.52
C ASN A 333 16.81 13.01 -1.06
N ILE A 334 17.15 12.02 -0.24
CA ILE A 334 16.21 11.17 0.49
C ILE A 334 16.48 11.39 1.98
N LYS A 335 15.48 11.89 2.71
CA LYS A 335 15.54 12.11 4.16
C LYS A 335 14.76 11.02 4.87
N VAL A 336 15.37 10.44 5.88
CA VAL A 336 14.82 9.27 6.58
C VAL A 336 14.87 9.51 8.08
N SER A 337 13.76 9.30 8.75
CA SER A 337 13.65 9.31 10.21
C SER A 337 13.16 7.96 10.69
N LYS A 338 13.91 7.33 11.59
CA LYS A 338 13.58 6.03 12.15
C LYS A 338 12.52 6.15 13.25
N GLY A 339 11.51 5.29 13.22
CA GLY A 339 10.59 5.10 14.34
C GLY A 339 11.16 4.13 15.41
N SER A 340 10.29 3.53 16.21
CA SER A 340 10.70 2.60 17.27
C SER A 340 10.88 1.15 16.83
N ALA A 341 10.59 0.82 15.57
CA ALA A 341 10.83 -0.53 15.04
C ALA A 341 12.33 -0.90 15.10
N GLU A 342 12.63 -2.16 15.39
CA GLU A 342 14.01 -2.61 15.65
C GLU A 342 14.90 -2.51 14.40
N ASN A 343 14.54 -3.24 13.34
CA ASN A 343 15.34 -3.41 12.12
C ASN A 343 14.73 -2.66 10.94
N VAL A 344 14.92 -1.34 10.92
CA VAL A 344 14.43 -0.47 9.83
C VAL A 344 15.49 -0.32 8.75
N ALA A 345 15.13 -0.62 7.51
CA ALA A 345 15.95 -0.40 6.34
C ALA A 345 15.27 0.55 5.36
N LEU A 346 16.03 1.53 4.86
CA LEU A 346 15.68 2.25 3.65
C LEU A 346 15.92 1.34 2.45
N VAL A 347 14.99 1.28 1.52
CA VAL A 347 15.14 0.56 0.26
C VAL A 347 14.75 1.48 -0.89
N ILE A 348 15.59 1.48 -1.93
CA ILE A 348 15.36 2.15 -3.20
C ILE A 348 15.50 1.11 -4.30
N GLN A 349 14.53 1.08 -5.21
CA GLN A 349 14.56 0.25 -6.40
C GLN A 349 14.31 1.12 -7.63
N GLY A 350 15.11 0.93 -8.67
CA GLY A 350 14.98 1.65 -9.93
C GLY A 350 15.41 0.79 -11.11
N ASN A 351 15.46 1.41 -12.29
CA ASN A 351 15.93 0.78 -13.53
C ASN A 351 16.88 1.73 -14.26
N ASP A 352 17.98 1.23 -14.81
CA ASP A 352 18.97 2.04 -15.56
C ASP A 352 18.70 2.13 -17.08
N GLY A 353 17.53 1.67 -17.51
CA GLY A 353 17.13 1.49 -18.90
C GLY A 353 17.40 0.08 -19.44
N THR A 354 18.20 -0.73 -18.74
CA THR A 354 18.51 -2.11 -19.11
C THR A 354 18.17 -3.09 -18.00
N ASN A 355 18.60 -2.80 -16.77
CA ASN A 355 18.51 -3.67 -15.62
C ASN A 355 17.79 -2.98 -14.48
N ASP A 356 16.98 -3.76 -13.77
CA ASP A 356 16.47 -3.37 -12.47
C ASP A 356 17.60 -3.44 -11.43
N TRP A 357 17.66 -2.45 -10.56
CA TRP A 357 18.67 -2.36 -9.52
C TRP A 357 18.01 -2.02 -8.18
N TYR A 358 18.71 -2.32 -7.09
CA TYR A 358 18.32 -1.89 -5.77
C TYR A 358 19.51 -1.32 -4.99
N TYR A 359 19.18 -0.47 -4.02
CA TYR A 359 20.05 -0.03 -2.96
C TYR A 359 19.28 -0.10 -1.64
N SER A 360 19.89 -0.61 -0.59
CA SER A 360 19.31 -0.61 0.74
C SER A 360 20.35 -0.33 1.81
N LYS A 361 19.93 0.40 2.84
CA LYS A 361 20.77 0.76 3.99
C LYS A 361 19.96 0.66 5.28
N GLN A 362 20.51 0.02 6.30
CA GLN A 362 19.89 0.01 7.62
C GLN A 362 19.99 1.39 8.26
N ILE A 363 18.90 1.84 8.87
CA ILE A 363 18.84 3.13 9.56
C ILE A 363 19.04 2.89 11.04
N THR A 364 20.11 3.44 11.60
CA THR A 364 20.46 3.37 13.02
C THR A 364 20.40 4.76 13.65
N GLY A 365 20.12 4.81 14.95
CA GLY A 365 19.87 6.06 15.68
C GLY A 365 18.47 6.65 15.48
N SER A 366 18.20 7.75 16.17
CA SER A 366 16.94 8.52 16.11
C SER A 366 17.03 9.79 15.25
N ASP A 367 18.23 10.15 14.80
CA ASP A 367 18.47 11.35 14.01
C ASP A 367 18.01 11.17 12.56
N THR A 368 17.62 12.27 11.92
CA THR A 368 17.29 12.25 10.48
C THR A 368 18.55 12.00 9.65
N VAL A 369 18.55 10.92 8.87
CA VAL A 369 19.62 10.56 7.94
C VAL A 369 19.30 11.10 6.55
N THR A 370 20.28 11.68 5.86
CA THR A 370 20.16 12.06 4.45
C THR A 370 20.98 11.12 3.58
N VAL A 371 20.36 10.52 2.57
CA VAL A 371 20.99 9.71 1.51
C VAL A 371 20.85 10.47 0.19
N LYS A 372 21.92 10.57 -0.59
CA LYS A 372 21.89 11.25 -1.89
C LYS A 372 21.84 10.26 -3.03
N ALA A 373 21.08 10.60 -4.07
CA ALA A 373 21.04 9.88 -5.34
C ALA A 373 22.44 9.70 -5.95
N SER A 374 23.33 10.71 -5.81
CA SER A 374 24.72 10.64 -6.27
C SER A 374 25.54 9.55 -5.57
N ASP A 375 25.27 9.31 -4.29
CA ASP A 375 25.98 8.30 -3.50
C ASP A 375 25.53 6.91 -3.93
N ILE A 376 24.22 6.73 -4.17
CA ILE A 376 23.64 5.49 -4.71
C ILE A 376 24.18 5.20 -6.12
N MET A 377 24.24 6.21 -6.98
CA MET A 377 24.81 6.11 -8.33
C MET A 377 26.25 5.61 -8.28
N THR A 378 27.06 6.15 -7.37
CA THR A 378 28.46 5.76 -7.17
C THR A 378 28.56 4.31 -6.67
N GLU A 379 27.75 3.94 -5.68
CA GLU A 379 27.74 2.59 -5.11
C GLU A 379 27.36 1.52 -6.15
N LEU A 380 26.40 1.84 -7.03
CA LEU A 380 25.94 0.96 -8.10
C LEU A 380 26.79 1.03 -9.37
N ASN A 381 27.78 1.93 -9.43
CA ASN A 381 28.56 2.22 -10.64
C ASN A 381 27.69 2.55 -11.87
N LEU A 382 26.59 3.28 -11.67
CA LEU A 382 25.70 3.70 -12.76
C LEU A 382 26.35 4.80 -13.61
N THR A 383 26.00 4.83 -14.90
CA THR A 383 26.56 5.81 -15.86
C THR A 383 25.67 7.04 -16.05
N SER A 384 24.41 6.97 -15.61
CA SER A 384 23.43 8.05 -15.65
C SER A 384 22.98 8.43 -14.26
N ASP A 385 22.61 9.70 -14.08
CA ASP A 385 22.02 10.19 -12.84
C ASP A 385 20.72 9.42 -12.53
N ILE A 386 20.43 9.28 -11.24
CA ILE A 386 19.21 8.63 -10.76
C ILE A 386 18.09 9.67 -10.66
N ASP A 387 17.03 9.49 -11.46
CA ASP A 387 15.76 10.20 -11.29
C ASP A 387 14.92 9.53 -10.19
N LEU A 388 14.89 10.14 -9.00
CA LEU A 388 14.11 9.60 -7.87
C LEU A 388 12.60 9.56 -8.15
N SER A 389 12.07 10.32 -9.13
CA SER A 389 10.64 10.33 -9.45
C SER A 389 10.14 9.05 -10.12
N VAL A 390 11.05 8.20 -10.63
CA VAL A 390 10.74 6.88 -11.21
C VAL A 390 11.20 5.73 -10.31
N CYS A 391 11.94 6.02 -9.25
CA CYS A 391 12.30 5.03 -8.25
C CYS A 391 11.12 4.66 -7.37
N LYS A 392 11.13 3.43 -6.86
CA LYS A 392 10.29 3.00 -5.75
C LYS A 392 11.12 3.07 -4.48
N ILE A 393 10.65 3.85 -3.50
CA ILE A 393 11.39 4.19 -2.28
C ILE A 393 10.49 3.89 -1.09
N TRP A 394 10.99 3.18 -0.10
CA TRP A 394 10.25 2.88 1.13
C TRP A 394 11.18 2.61 2.30
N LEU A 395 10.64 2.74 3.51
CA LEU A 395 11.21 2.10 4.70
C LEU A 395 10.55 0.74 4.89
N GLN A 396 11.30 -0.24 5.38
CA GLN A 396 10.72 -1.50 5.80
C GLN A 396 11.33 -2.03 7.09
N THR A 397 10.53 -2.83 7.79
CA THR A 397 10.99 -3.76 8.82
C THR A 397 10.55 -5.18 8.45
N THR A 398 11.15 -6.18 9.07
CA THR A 398 10.78 -7.59 8.89
C THR A 398 10.45 -8.22 10.23
N GLU A 399 9.29 -8.87 10.32
CA GLU A 399 8.81 -9.54 11.53
C GLU A 399 8.09 -10.83 11.11
N ASN A 400 8.37 -11.96 11.77
CA ASN A 400 7.72 -13.26 11.50
C ASN A 400 7.75 -13.69 10.02
N ASN A 401 8.89 -13.47 9.35
CA ASN A 401 9.13 -13.69 7.91
C ASN A 401 8.31 -12.80 6.96
N MET A 402 7.60 -11.79 7.49
CA MET A 402 6.83 -10.83 6.70
C MET A 402 7.52 -9.47 6.68
N ALA A 403 7.55 -8.84 5.50
CA ALA A 403 8.02 -7.48 5.34
C ALA A 403 6.85 -6.50 5.47
N TYR A 404 7.06 -5.44 6.25
CA TYR A 404 6.12 -4.33 6.42
C TYR A 404 6.77 -3.06 5.91
N ALA A 405 6.07 -2.26 5.12
CA ALA A 405 6.64 -1.10 4.45
C ALA A 405 5.85 0.20 4.69
N VAL A 406 6.59 1.31 4.73
CA VAL A 406 6.07 2.68 4.65
C VAL A 406 6.64 3.29 3.37
N PRO A 407 5.83 3.48 2.32
CA PRO A 407 6.24 4.15 1.09
C PRO A 407 6.76 5.56 1.34
N ALA A 408 7.68 6.03 0.51
CA ALA A 408 8.19 7.40 0.62
C ALA A 408 7.23 8.42 0.03
N GLU A 409 7.11 9.53 0.75
CA GLU A 409 6.37 10.68 0.27
C GLU A 409 7.30 11.61 -0.51
N LYS A 410 6.86 12.01 -1.70
CA LYS A 410 7.55 13.04 -2.46
C LYS A 410 7.35 14.35 -1.74
N ILE A 411 8.43 14.95 -1.26
CA ILE A 411 8.38 16.32 -0.80
C ILE A 411 8.96 17.27 -1.84
N ASN A 412 8.12 18.16 -2.33
CA ASN A 412 8.52 19.39 -3.00
C ASN A 412 9.04 20.42 -1.96
N ILE A 413 9.98 20.06 -1.08
CA ILE A 413 10.75 21.04 -0.28
C ILE A 413 11.69 21.67 -1.29
N SER A 414 11.12 22.63 -2.01
CA SER A 414 11.88 23.70 -2.59
C SER A 414 12.40 24.48 -1.39
N TYR A 415 13.68 24.84 -1.39
CA TYR A 415 14.03 26.11 -0.77
C TYR A 415 13.09 27.13 -1.42
N MET A 416 12.11 27.58 -0.66
CA MET A 416 11.19 28.58 -1.14
C MET A 416 11.89 29.91 -0.95
N THR A 417 12.05 30.62 -2.05
CA THR A 417 12.41 32.02 -1.95
C THR A 417 11.32 32.75 -1.16
N LYS A 418 11.68 33.86 -0.51
CA LYS A 418 10.70 34.73 0.15
C LYS A 418 9.51 35.07 -0.76
N GLU A 419 9.77 35.22 -2.06
CA GLU A 419 8.76 35.56 -3.06
C GLU A 419 7.77 34.43 -3.30
N GLN A 420 8.24 33.18 -3.35
CA GLN A 420 7.35 32.03 -3.49
C GLN A 420 6.52 31.80 -2.23
N LEU A 421 7.07 32.03 -1.03
CA LEU A 421 6.32 31.91 0.23
C LEU A 421 5.13 32.88 0.25
N MET A 422 5.33 34.09 -0.28
CA MET A 422 4.30 35.12 -0.37
C MET A 422 3.26 34.87 -1.47
N ASN A 423 3.65 34.26 -2.59
CA ASN A 423 2.82 34.28 -3.80
C ASN A 423 2.25 32.92 -4.21
N SER A 424 2.89 31.80 -3.87
CA SER A 424 2.55 30.48 -4.44
C SER A 424 1.35 29.79 -3.77
N PHE A 425 0.93 30.21 -2.58
CA PHE A 425 -0.08 29.52 -1.76
C PHE A 425 -1.31 30.38 -1.44
N THR A 426 -1.54 31.45 -2.20
CA THR A 426 -2.73 32.28 -1.97
C THR A 426 -3.98 31.48 -2.35
N PRO A 427 -4.96 31.29 -1.43
CA PRO A 427 -6.22 30.67 -1.76
C PRO A 427 -7.00 31.49 -2.78
N ASN A 428 -7.79 30.81 -3.61
CA ASN A 428 -8.78 31.41 -4.49
C ASN A 428 -9.90 32.05 -3.67
N SER A 429 -10.67 32.94 -4.29
CA SER A 429 -11.80 33.61 -3.63
C SER A 429 -12.92 32.67 -3.16
N ASP A 430 -12.95 31.44 -3.64
CA ASP A 430 -13.91 30.40 -3.23
C ASP A 430 -13.37 29.49 -2.11
N GLY A 431 -12.16 29.75 -1.61
CA GLY A 431 -11.52 28.98 -0.55
C GLY A 431 -10.78 27.72 -1.02
N THR A 432 -10.76 27.44 -2.33
CA THR A 432 -9.90 26.40 -2.93
C THR A 432 -8.46 26.92 -3.10
N ALA A 433 -7.50 26.03 -3.32
CA ALA A 433 -6.13 26.45 -3.66
C ALA A 433 -5.47 25.52 -4.68
N GLU A 434 -4.68 26.12 -5.58
CA GLU A 434 -3.87 25.37 -6.55
C GLU A 434 -2.69 24.67 -5.89
N ASN A 435 -2.13 25.28 -4.84
CA ASN A 435 -1.02 24.72 -4.06
C ASN A 435 -1.32 24.84 -2.56
N ILE A 436 -1.05 23.78 -1.81
CA ILE A 436 -1.12 23.77 -0.35
C ILE A 436 0.30 23.59 0.20
N GLY A 437 0.74 24.55 1.00
CA GLY A 437 2.03 24.52 1.68
C GLY A 437 1.84 24.47 3.18
N LYS A 438 2.70 23.69 3.87
CA LYS A 438 2.79 23.69 5.32
C LYS A 438 4.18 24.08 5.80
N LEU A 439 4.25 24.69 6.98
CA LEU A 439 5.48 24.93 7.71
C LEU A 439 5.33 24.55 9.19
N ILE A 440 6.45 24.40 9.88
CA ILE A 440 6.49 24.17 11.32
C ILE A 440 6.88 25.47 12.01
N PHE A 441 6.11 25.88 13.02
CA PHE A 441 6.36 27.11 13.78
C PHE A 441 5.73 27.02 15.17
N GLY A 442 6.52 27.11 16.23
CA GLY A 442 6.07 26.93 17.60
C GLY A 442 5.67 25.48 17.95
N LYS A 443 4.95 25.34 19.06
CA LYS A 443 4.53 24.07 19.66
C LYS A 443 3.08 24.12 20.16
N ASN A 444 2.44 22.95 20.24
CA ASN A 444 1.12 22.79 20.86
C ASN A 444 1.22 22.54 22.38
N SER A 445 0.08 22.37 23.04
CA SER A 445 -0.01 22.11 24.50
C SER A 445 0.66 20.83 24.96
N ASP A 446 0.85 19.86 24.07
CA ASP A 446 1.52 18.59 24.35
C ASP A 446 3.06 18.69 24.22
N GLY A 447 3.55 19.82 23.70
CA GLY A 447 4.97 20.10 23.48
C GLY A 447 5.50 19.67 22.12
N ASP A 448 4.62 19.15 21.26
CA ASP A 448 4.93 18.75 19.89
C ASP A 448 5.01 19.96 18.96
N ALA A 449 5.73 19.82 17.85
CA ALA A 449 5.89 20.88 16.88
C ALA A 449 4.56 21.21 16.19
N GLN A 450 4.20 22.49 16.12
CA GLN A 450 2.94 22.92 15.52
C GLN A 450 3.10 23.14 14.00
N GLU A 451 2.27 22.45 13.22
CA GLU A 451 2.14 22.65 11.78
C GLU A 451 1.16 23.78 11.44
N TRP A 452 1.47 24.51 10.36
CA TRP A 452 0.66 25.61 9.86
C TRP A 452 0.57 25.59 8.35
N TYR A 453 -0.61 25.84 7.81
CA TYR A 453 -0.81 26.14 6.40
C TYR A 453 -0.30 27.53 6.05
N ILE A 454 0.29 27.68 4.87
CA ILE A 454 0.77 28.95 4.32
C ILE A 454 -0.30 29.47 3.35
N LEU A 455 -0.71 30.73 3.52
CA LEU A 455 -1.84 31.32 2.76
C LEU A 455 -1.43 32.54 1.91
N GLY A 456 -0.12 32.72 1.74
CA GLY A 456 0.47 33.81 0.96
C GLY A 456 0.38 35.18 1.64
N LYS A 457 0.72 36.22 0.88
CA LYS A 457 0.89 37.59 1.36
C LYS A 457 -0.37 38.18 1.96
N ASP A 458 -0.23 38.83 3.10
CA ASP A 458 -1.19 39.78 3.65
C ASP A 458 -0.91 41.18 3.09
N ASN A 459 -1.93 41.79 2.49
CA ASN A 459 -1.84 43.14 1.94
C ASN A 459 -2.05 44.23 2.99
N GLY A 460 -2.65 43.91 4.14
CA GLY A 460 -2.83 44.85 5.26
C GLY A 460 -1.60 44.99 6.15
N VAL A 461 -0.63 44.08 6.01
CA VAL A 461 0.66 44.12 6.74
C VAL A 461 1.77 44.59 5.79
N SER A 462 2.51 45.63 6.20
CA SER A 462 3.61 46.16 5.39
C SER A 462 4.81 45.21 5.32
N GLY A 463 5.55 45.24 4.21
CA GLY A 463 6.78 44.47 4.04
C GLY A 463 6.57 43.06 3.49
N ASP A 464 7.59 42.21 3.69
CA ASP A 464 7.55 40.80 3.31
C ASP A 464 6.89 39.99 4.43
N ASN A 465 5.76 39.36 4.13
CA ASN A 465 4.95 38.64 5.13
C ASN A 465 4.12 37.53 4.47
N THR A 466 3.66 36.57 5.28
CA THR A 466 2.66 35.58 4.85
C THR A 466 1.67 35.36 5.99
N VAL A 467 0.41 35.11 5.64
CA VAL A 467 -0.59 34.60 6.58
C VAL A 467 -0.35 33.10 6.76
N ILE A 468 -0.50 32.62 8.00
CA ILE A 468 -0.47 31.21 8.33
C ILE A 468 -1.70 30.82 9.14
N PHE A 469 -2.18 29.59 8.96
CA PHE A 469 -3.33 29.04 9.67
C PHE A 469 -2.96 27.70 10.33
N ALA A 470 -3.27 27.55 11.61
CA ALA A 470 -2.88 26.37 12.37
C ALA A 470 -3.59 25.13 11.81
N SER A 471 -2.85 24.07 11.46
CA SER A 471 -3.46 22.85 10.91
C SER A 471 -4.04 21.93 11.98
N SER A 472 -3.84 22.27 13.25
CA SER A 472 -4.38 21.57 14.40
C SER A 472 -4.54 22.53 15.58
N THR A 473 -5.33 22.12 16.57
CA THR A 473 -5.58 22.90 17.77
C THR A 473 -4.29 23.06 18.58
N ILE A 474 -3.86 24.31 18.80
CA ILE A 474 -2.64 24.60 19.58
C ILE A 474 -2.86 24.34 21.07
N ARG A 475 -4.07 24.59 21.56
CA ARG A 475 -4.44 24.43 22.98
C ARG A 475 -5.92 24.07 23.13
N THR A 476 -6.21 23.00 23.87
CA THR A 476 -7.56 22.45 24.09
C THR A 476 -8.22 23.02 25.34
N GLU A 477 -9.52 22.76 25.51
CA GLU A 477 -10.32 23.10 26.71
C GLU A 477 -10.46 24.61 27.04
N HIS A 478 -10.40 25.46 26.01
CA HIS A 478 -10.65 26.91 26.16
C HIS A 478 -12.08 27.32 25.84
N ARG A 479 -12.53 28.41 26.48
CA ARG A 479 -13.84 29.02 26.28
C ARG A 479 -13.66 30.38 25.62
N PHE A 480 -14.71 30.84 24.93
CA PHE A 480 -14.73 32.21 24.42
C PHE A 480 -14.78 33.24 25.57
N ASN A 481 -15.70 33.03 26.52
CA ASN A 481 -15.85 33.81 27.76
C ASN A 481 -16.52 32.98 28.87
N TYR A 482 -16.36 33.42 30.13
CA TYR A 482 -17.07 32.86 31.28
C TYR A 482 -18.50 33.42 31.36
N ASN A 483 -19.49 32.56 31.55
CA ASN A 483 -20.88 32.99 31.70
C ASN A 483 -21.12 33.56 33.12
N THR A 484 -21.27 34.86 33.23
CA THR A 484 -21.59 35.58 34.49
C THR A 484 -23.10 35.67 34.76
N GLY A 485 -23.95 35.13 33.88
CA GLY A 485 -25.41 35.21 33.95
C GLY A 485 -25.98 36.45 33.25
N ASP A 486 -25.21 37.53 33.15
CA ASP A 486 -25.53 38.71 32.36
C ASP A 486 -24.85 38.61 30.99
N TYR A 487 -25.62 38.70 29.90
CA TYR A 487 -25.09 38.63 28.52
C TYR A 487 -24.31 39.89 28.10
N ILE A 488 -23.94 40.76 29.05
CA ILE A 488 -23.30 42.06 28.82
C ILE A 488 -22.05 42.15 29.72
N GLN A 489 -20.98 42.72 29.19
CA GLN A 489 -19.75 43.04 29.92
C GLN A 489 -19.19 44.41 29.54
N THR A 490 -18.33 44.97 30.40
CA THR A 490 -17.61 46.22 30.10
C THR A 490 -16.35 45.92 29.31
N TYR A 491 -16.16 46.62 28.18
CA TYR A 491 -14.92 46.62 27.42
C TYR A 491 -14.23 47.98 27.54
N SER A 492 -12.95 47.98 27.87
CA SER A 492 -12.09 49.17 27.85
C SER A 492 -11.33 49.20 26.54
N TYR A 493 -11.42 50.31 25.82
CA TYR A 493 -10.81 50.49 24.49
C TYR A 493 -9.87 51.69 24.46
N GLU A 494 -8.90 51.63 23.56
CA GLU A 494 -8.03 52.76 23.22
C GLU A 494 -8.61 53.56 22.05
N GLY A 495 -8.23 54.83 21.93
CA GLY A 495 -8.70 55.69 20.84
C GLY A 495 -8.32 55.13 19.45
N GLY A 496 -9.20 55.30 18.47
CA GLY A 496 -8.98 54.83 17.10
C GLY A 496 -9.40 53.38 16.85
N THR A 497 -10.08 52.73 17.80
CA THR A 497 -10.56 51.34 17.70
C THR A 497 -11.94 51.20 17.06
N GLY A 498 -12.54 52.28 16.54
CA GLY A 498 -13.91 52.28 15.99
C GLY A 498 -15.00 52.75 16.97
N TYR A 499 -14.71 52.81 18.27
CA TYR A 499 -15.62 53.32 19.31
C TYR A 499 -15.49 54.83 19.59
N GLY A 500 -14.44 55.46 19.06
CA GLY A 500 -14.15 56.88 19.23
C GLY A 500 -12.64 57.17 19.21
N ASP A 501 -12.28 58.46 19.18
CA ASP A 501 -10.89 58.92 19.06
C ASP A 501 -10.14 58.95 20.41
N GLY A 502 -10.84 58.82 21.54
CA GLY A 502 -10.26 58.80 22.88
C GLY A 502 -10.43 57.45 23.57
N ALA A 503 -9.58 57.15 24.55
CA ALA A 503 -9.74 55.95 25.37
C ALA A 503 -11.02 56.04 26.22
N GLY A 504 -11.71 54.92 26.39
CA GLY A 504 -12.99 54.88 27.10
C GLY A 504 -13.42 53.47 27.50
N SER A 505 -14.64 53.37 28.01
CA SER A 505 -15.29 52.08 28.28
C SER A 505 -16.71 52.07 27.74
N ILE A 506 -17.16 50.91 27.29
CA ILE A 506 -18.48 50.69 26.70
C ILE A 506 -19.04 49.34 27.15
N GLN A 507 -20.36 49.21 27.15
CA GLN A 507 -21.03 47.92 27.37
C GLN A 507 -21.11 47.17 26.04
N VAL A 508 -20.70 45.91 26.05
CA VAL A 508 -20.69 45.02 24.89
C VAL A 508 -21.29 43.67 25.25
N TYR A 509 -21.73 42.90 24.26
CA TYR A 509 -22.15 41.53 24.52
C TYR A 509 -20.97 40.63 24.92
N VAL A 510 -21.26 39.56 25.67
CA VAL A 510 -20.25 38.57 26.11
C VAL A 510 -19.60 37.78 24.96
N ASN A 511 -20.05 37.93 23.72
CA ASN A 511 -19.38 37.40 22.53
C ASN A 511 -18.43 38.42 21.87
N HIS A 512 -18.18 39.56 22.50
CA HIS A 512 -17.27 40.57 21.99
C HIS A 512 -15.81 40.12 22.08
N TYR A 513 -15.20 39.82 20.93
CA TYR A 513 -13.82 39.32 20.81
C TYR A 513 -12.79 40.20 21.52
N GLY A 514 -12.86 41.53 21.36
CA GLY A 514 -11.91 42.44 22.00
C GLY A 514 -11.87 42.34 23.52
N ALA A 515 -12.96 41.87 24.15
CA ALA A 515 -13.14 41.75 25.59
C ALA A 515 -13.11 40.27 26.06
N SER A 516 -12.73 39.35 25.18
CA SER A 516 -12.81 37.91 25.42
C SER A 516 -11.64 37.34 26.22
N GLU A 517 -11.94 36.31 27.02
CA GLU A 517 -10.93 35.47 27.68
C GLU A 517 -10.07 34.72 26.65
N LEU A 518 -10.68 34.30 25.53
CA LEU A 518 -9.96 33.69 24.41
C LEU A 518 -8.88 34.60 23.83
N ARG A 519 -9.20 35.87 23.54
CA ARG A 519 -8.21 36.85 23.06
C ARG A 519 -7.08 37.06 24.09
N SER A 520 -7.44 37.14 25.36
CA SER A 520 -6.47 37.29 26.45
C SER A 520 -5.52 36.10 26.52
N THR A 521 -6.03 34.89 26.28
CA THR A 521 -5.24 33.66 26.21
C THR A 521 -4.27 33.67 25.01
N LEU A 522 -4.74 34.06 23.83
CA LEU A 522 -3.90 34.17 22.63
C LEU A 522 -2.78 35.20 22.83
N GLN A 523 -3.08 36.34 23.45
CA GLN A 523 -2.08 37.36 23.80
C GLN A 523 -1.04 36.83 24.78
N ASP A 524 -1.44 36.05 25.78
CA ASP A 524 -0.51 35.45 26.75
C ASP A 524 0.43 34.42 26.11
N MET A 525 -0.05 33.65 25.13
CA MET A 525 0.75 32.64 24.40
C MET A 525 1.93 33.24 23.62
N VAL A 526 1.85 34.52 23.27
CA VAL A 526 2.90 35.26 22.52
C VAL A 526 3.45 36.45 23.31
N LYS A 527 3.20 36.47 24.62
CA LYS A 527 3.67 37.51 25.51
C LYS A 527 5.16 37.34 25.77
N SER A 528 5.90 38.46 25.72
CA SER A 528 7.32 38.47 26.03
C SER A 528 7.60 37.83 27.40
N GLY A 529 8.50 36.84 27.42
CA GLY A 529 8.83 36.04 28.60
C GLY A 529 8.01 34.76 28.77
N ASN A 530 6.92 34.57 28.02
CA ASN A 530 6.20 33.30 27.95
C ASN A 530 6.67 32.50 26.72
N ASN A 531 7.56 31.52 26.94
CA ASN A 531 8.16 30.72 25.86
C ASN A 531 7.55 29.29 25.77
N THR A 532 6.36 29.07 26.32
CA THR A 532 5.74 27.74 26.33
C THR A 532 5.37 27.25 24.93
N TYR A 533 4.81 28.13 24.10
CA TYR A 533 4.30 27.78 22.76
C TYR A 533 5.20 28.28 21.64
N PHE A 534 5.81 29.45 21.80
CA PHE A 534 6.70 30.05 20.82
C PHE A 534 7.94 30.56 21.53
N SER A 535 9.11 30.27 20.99
CA SER A 535 10.36 30.87 21.43
C SER A 535 10.36 32.38 21.18
N GLU A 536 11.24 33.11 21.88
CA GLU A 536 11.41 34.55 21.68
C GLU A 536 11.74 34.91 20.22
N THR A 537 12.51 34.05 19.52
CA THR A 537 12.83 34.25 18.10
C THR A 537 11.58 34.12 17.22
N GLU A 538 10.74 33.11 17.47
CA GLU A 538 9.48 32.93 16.75
C GLU A 538 8.51 34.08 17.04
N GLN A 539 8.39 34.50 18.30
CA GLN A 539 7.58 35.67 18.67
C GLN A 539 8.01 36.93 17.93
N ASN A 540 9.31 37.13 17.69
CA ASN A 540 9.84 38.27 16.95
C ASN A 540 9.59 38.20 15.43
N LEU A 541 9.28 37.02 14.88
CA LEU A 541 8.89 36.85 13.47
C LEU A 541 7.41 37.15 13.22
N MET A 542 6.58 37.12 14.26
CA MET A 542 5.13 37.37 14.14
C MET A 542 4.84 38.86 14.00
N ASN A 543 4.10 39.22 12.95
CA ASN A 543 3.58 40.57 12.76
C ASN A 543 2.30 40.79 13.56
N ILE A 544 2.09 42.03 14.01
CA ILE A 544 0.80 42.46 14.54
C ILE A 544 -0.15 42.57 13.35
N THR A 545 -1.28 41.87 13.43
CA THR A 545 -2.32 41.88 12.40
C THR A 545 -3.56 42.56 12.97
N THR A 546 -4.11 43.51 12.22
CA THR A 546 -5.35 44.20 12.60
C THR A 546 -6.53 43.51 11.92
N VAL A 547 -7.51 43.10 12.73
CA VAL A 547 -8.77 42.52 12.25
C VAL A 547 -9.93 43.42 12.61
N ILE A 548 -10.95 43.43 11.76
CA ILE A 548 -12.17 44.21 11.93
C ILE A 548 -13.28 43.27 12.40
N THR A 549 -13.99 43.62 13.45
CA THR A 549 -15.11 42.83 13.97
C THR A 549 -16.33 43.73 14.15
N ASN A 550 -17.52 43.18 13.90
CA ASN A 550 -18.78 43.89 14.11
C ASN A 550 -19.24 43.76 15.58
N ASP A 551 -19.47 44.88 16.24
CA ASP A 551 -20.18 44.94 17.50
C ASP A 551 -21.67 45.19 17.26
N THR A 552 -22.43 44.09 17.31
CA THR A 552 -23.87 44.11 17.08
C THR A 552 -24.65 44.83 18.18
N MET A 553 -24.09 45.00 19.37
CA MET A 553 -24.74 45.74 20.46
C MET A 553 -24.70 47.24 20.18
N ASN A 554 -23.55 47.75 19.74
CA ASN A 554 -23.32 49.18 19.54
C ASN A 554 -23.47 49.62 18.07
N GLY A 555 -23.70 48.67 17.15
CA GLY A 555 -23.98 48.94 15.75
C GLY A 555 -22.78 49.54 15.00
N CYS A 556 -21.56 49.22 15.42
CA CYS A 556 -20.33 49.72 14.82
C CYS A 556 -19.32 48.59 14.60
N ASN A 557 -18.35 48.84 13.71
CA ASN A 557 -17.19 47.97 13.57
C ASN A 557 -16.09 48.48 14.50
N TYR A 558 -15.35 47.55 15.09
CA TYR A 558 -14.17 47.84 15.89
C TYR A 558 -12.97 47.03 15.41
N THR A 559 -11.78 47.48 15.80
CA THR A 559 -10.52 46.84 15.40
C THR A 559 -9.77 46.29 16.60
N THR A 560 -9.20 45.10 16.44
CA THR A 560 -8.22 44.53 17.38
C THR A 560 -6.93 44.21 16.65
N SER A 561 -5.79 44.47 17.29
CA SER A 561 -4.47 44.25 16.70
C SER A 561 -3.65 43.31 17.56
N ASP A 562 -3.35 42.11 17.05
CA ASP A 562 -2.70 41.03 17.81
C ASP A 562 -1.77 40.20 16.90
N LYS A 563 -0.79 39.49 17.49
CA LYS A 563 0.10 38.55 16.77
C LYS A 563 -0.57 37.21 16.46
N LEU A 564 -1.48 36.80 17.34
CA LEU A 564 -2.39 35.66 17.15
C LEU A 564 -3.82 36.16 17.30
N TYR A 565 -4.70 35.70 16.43
CA TYR A 565 -6.09 36.09 16.43
C TYR A 565 -6.97 34.91 16.02
N VAL A 566 -8.26 35.00 16.35
CA VAL A 566 -9.25 34.01 15.93
C VAL A 566 -9.71 34.30 14.52
N PRO A 567 -9.96 33.27 13.70
CA PRO A 567 -10.53 33.48 12.38
C PRO A 567 -12.01 33.88 12.46
N SER A 568 -12.53 34.54 11.42
CA SER A 568 -13.95 34.91 11.29
C SER A 568 -14.70 33.94 10.36
N SER A 569 -16.05 33.99 10.35
CA SER A 569 -16.89 33.18 9.46
C SER A 569 -17.57 34.04 8.40
N THR A 570 -17.87 33.46 7.23
CA THR A 570 -18.51 34.17 6.12
C THR A 570 -20.04 34.20 6.18
N SER A 571 -20.65 33.40 7.07
CA SER A 571 -22.09 33.22 7.15
C SER A 571 -22.68 33.82 8.42
N GLU A 572 -23.77 34.56 8.27
CA GLU A 572 -24.70 34.82 9.37
C GLU A 572 -25.48 33.52 9.68
N GLY A 573 -25.01 32.73 10.67
CA GLY A 573 -25.68 31.52 11.16
C GLY A 573 -24.78 30.29 11.36
N PHE A 574 -25.36 29.18 11.83
CA PHE A 574 -24.67 27.94 12.22
C PHE A 574 -24.21 27.04 11.05
N THR A 575 -24.25 27.51 9.79
CA THR A 575 -24.09 26.64 8.59
C THR A 575 -22.95 27.04 7.66
N GLY A 576 -22.12 28.00 8.04
CA GLY A 576 -20.96 28.42 7.24
C GLY A 576 -19.91 27.31 7.11
N LYS A 577 -19.47 27.06 5.88
CA LYS A 577 -18.35 26.16 5.57
C LYS A 577 -17.00 26.88 5.41
N ASN A 578 -17.02 28.21 5.40
CA ASN A 578 -15.86 29.01 5.05
C ASN A 578 -15.41 29.87 6.23
N ILE A 579 -14.09 29.92 6.40
CA ILE A 579 -13.39 30.64 7.44
C ILE A 579 -12.59 31.77 6.79
N ARG A 580 -12.48 32.94 7.43
CA ARG A 580 -11.63 34.03 6.96
C ARG A 580 -10.50 34.38 7.92
N VAL A 581 -9.36 34.71 7.34
CA VAL A 581 -8.12 35.07 8.03
C VAL A 581 -7.37 36.17 7.26
N GLY A 582 -6.32 36.71 7.87
CA GLY A 582 -5.56 37.85 7.36
C GLY A 582 -6.19 39.18 7.74
N SER A 583 -5.47 40.27 7.47
CA SER A 583 -6.00 41.62 7.64
C SER A 583 -7.27 41.81 6.80
N ASP A 584 -8.26 42.49 7.37
CA ASP A 584 -9.58 42.73 6.76
C ASP A 584 -10.30 41.45 6.28
N ASP A 585 -9.98 40.29 6.87
CA ASP A 585 -10.55 38.99 6.50
C ASP A 585 -10.32 38.62 5.02
N GLY A 586 -9.18 39.07 4.46
CA GLY A 586 -8.89 39.01 3.02
C GLY A 586 -8.57 37.62 2.44
N LYS A 587 -8.48 36.56 3.25
CA LYS A 587 -8.24 35.19 2.80
C LYS A 587 -9.41 34.31 3.23
N GLU A 588 -10.03 33.62 2.28
CA GLU A 588 -11.12 32.68 2.53
C GLU A 588 -10.59 31.24 2.46
N LEU A 589 -11.02 30.39 3.41
CA LEU A 589 -10.59 29.00 3.57
C LEU A 589 -11.82 28.10 3.57
N PHE A 590 -11.78 27.04 2.77
CA PHE A 590 -12.83 26.03 2.75
C PHE A 590 -12.49 24.86 3.69
N ALA A 591 -13.41 24.51 4.60
CA ALA A 591 -13.16 23.48 5.62
C ALA A 591 -12.86 22.08 5.05
N ASP A 592 -13.31 21.76 3.83
CA ASP A 592 -13.01 20.48 3.19
C ASP A 592 -11.60 20.48 2.52
N THR A 593 -10.89 21.61 2.52
CA THR A 593 -9.56 21.80 1.88
C THR A 593 -8.41 21.97 2.88
N TYR A 594 -8.66 22.60 4.04
CA TYR A 594 -7.63 22.99 5.02
C TYR A 594 -7.84 22.34 6.39
#